data_AF-A0A8J4K3A8-F1
#
_entry.id   AF-A0A8J4K3A8-F1
#
_cell.length_a   1.000
_cell.length_b   1.000
_cell.length_c   1.000
_cell.angle_alpha   90.00
_cell.angle_beta   90.00
_cell.angle_gamma   90.00
#
_symmetry.space_group_name_H-M   'P 1'
#
loop_
_entity.id
_entity.type
_entity.pdbx_description
1 polymer ?
#
loop_
_entity_poly.entity_id
_entity_poly.type
_entity_poly.pdbx_seq_one_letter_code
_entity_poly.pdbx_strand_id
1 'polypeptide(L)'
;YLSEEDVLDQTNPFVQLVSGVVWLLRDGEVYISQSQMAECDEIQTTGTFDKFINVISARTAVGHDNQGQLVLVHVDGQTESRGVNLWEMAEFLKRQGIINAVNLDGGGSATLVLNGTLASYPSEHCPFDSMWRCPRSISTIVCIHEPTCEPADCSSHGDCVQGECHCTGDFWRGPGCDILDCGPSNCSLHGVCTDAGCLCDAGWIGTNCSEECPMGWYGPNCQKPCACEHTCPCNRQTGSCNTTYELAIQDQLNKEMLLTWIFLLSDRKTWISMTSVLALLLVISAMGNISLFLKARSERHHESGDYLYHPLREMNGEV
;
A
#
# COMPACT_ATOMS: atom_id res chain seq x y z
N TYR A 1 -13.95 20.93 22.59
CA TYR A 1 -13.66 21.06 24.03
C TYR A 1 -13.77 19.70 24.65
N LEU A 2 -12.81 19.33 25.49
CA LEU A 2 -12.72 18.03 26.13
C LEU A 2 -12.55 18.25 27.63
N SER A 3 -13.21 17.42 28.42
CA SER A 3 -12.95 17.33 29.86
C SER A 3 -11.66 16.55 30.12
N GLU A 4 -11.15 16.59 31.35
CA GLU A 4 -10.01 15.76 31.76
C GLU A 4 -10.34 14.26 31.64
N GLU A 5 -11.58 13.87 31.93
CA GLU A 5 -12.04 12.48 31.78
C GLU A 5 -11.99 12.02 30.32
N ASP A 6 -12.40 12.87 29.37
CA ASP A 6 -12.32 12.54 27.94
C ASP A 6 -10.86 12.32 27.49
N VAL A 7 -9.93 13.13 28.01
CA VAL A 7 -8.50 13.03 27.68
C VAL A 7 -7.86 11.77 28.26
N LEU A 8 -8.35 11.30 29.41
CA LEU A 8 -7.81 10.15 30.14
C LEU A 8 -8.51 8.82 29.83
N ASP A 9 -9.47 8.79 28.90
CA ASP A 9 -10.15 7.55 28.49
C ASP A 9 -9.14 6.53 27.94
N GLN A 10 -9.28 5.28 28.40
CA GLN A 10 -8.43 4.15 27.99
C GLN A 10 -9.12 3.21 26.99
N THR A 11 -10.41 3.40 26.72
CA THR A 11 -11.17 2.54 25.80
C THR A 11 -10.76 2.78 24.36
N ASN A 12 -10.59 4.05 23.99
CA ASN A 12 -10.05 4.48 22.69
C ASN A 12 -9.15 5.70 22.92
N PRO A 13 -7.94 5.50 23.48
CA PRO A 13 -7.12 6.60 23.97
C PRO A 13 -6.63 7.48 22.83
N PHE A 14 -6.46 8.77 23.12
CA PHE A 14 -5.80 9.68 22.19
C PHE A 14 -4.34 9.24 21.95
N VAL A 15 -4.01 8.98 20.69
CA VAL A 15 -2.61 8.73 20.26
C VAL A 15 -1.84 10.04 20.03
N GLN A 16 -2.56 11.10 19.66
CA GLN A 16 -2.02 12.44 19.43
C GLN A 16 -3.04 13.47 19.94
N LEU A 17 -2.57 14.48 20.67
CA LEU A 17 -3.41 15.56 21.18
C LEU A 17 -2.62 16.86 21.26
N VAL A 18 -3.20 17.96 20.76
CA VAL A 18 -2.67 19.31 20.87
C VAL A 18 -3.79 20.28 21.20
N SER A 19 -3.49 21.28 22.02
CA SER A 19 -4.44 22.32 22.41
C SER A 19 -4.15 23.62 21.66
N GLY A 20 -5.22 24.26 21.20
CA GLY A 20 -5.20 25.60 20.62
C GLY A 20 -6.06 26.56 21.43
N VAL A 21 -6.32 27.73 20.85
CA VAL A 21 -7.20 28.75 21.41
C VAL A 21 -8.08 29.28 20.28
N VAL A 22 -9.39 29.32 20.51
CA VAL A 22 -10.49 29.56 19.58
C VAL A 22 -10.74 28.38 18.63
N TRP A 23 -11.95 27.82 18.73
CA TRP A 23 -12.51 26.89 17.74
C TRP A 23 -13.08 27.70 16.58
N LEU A 24 -12.40 27.66 15.42
CA LEU A 24 -12.72 28.49 14.25
C LEU A 24 -14.00 28.02 13.55
N LEU A 25 -14.07 26.72 13.25
CA LEU A 25 -15.17 26.10 12.53
C LEU A 25 -15.69 24.89 13.29
N ARG A 26 -17.01 24.77 13.42
CA ARG A 26 -17.69 23.59 13.94
C ARG A 26 -18.79 23.18 12.97
N ASP A 27 -18.74 21.93 12.53
CA ASP A 27 -19.73 21.35 11.60
C ASP A 27 -19.92 22.20 10.31
N GLY A 28 -18.82 22.74 9.79
CA GLY A 28 -18.77 23.59 8.59
C GLY A 28 -19.18 25.04 8.82
N GLU A 29 -19.47 25.44 10.05
CA GLU A 29 -19.95 26.78 10.40
C GLU A 29 -18.97 27.54 11.30
N VAL A 30 -18.91 28.87 11.16
CA VAL A 30 -18.04 29.72 11.98
C VAL A 30 -18.48 29.68 13.44
N TYR A 31 -17.54 29.40 14.35
CA TYR A 31 -17.83 29.12 15.77
C TYR A 31 -17.14 30.07 16.77
N ILE A 32 -16.55 31.16 16.26
CA ILE A 32 -15.72 32.09 17.06
C ILE A 32 -16.51 32.74 18.21
N SER A 33 -17.77 33.15 17.99
CA SER A 33 -18.58 33.77 19.05
C SER A 33 -18.81 32.82 20.23
N GLN A 34 -19.07 31.55 19.93
CA GLN A 34 -19.28 30.51 20.92
C GLN A 34 -17.97 30.19 21.65
N SER A 35 -16.85 30.18 20.93
CA SER A 35 -15.53 30.05 21.55
C SER A 35 -15.20 31.20 22.48
N GLN A 36 -15.57 32.43 22.14
CA GLN A 36 -15.42 33.58 23.03
C GLN A 36 -16.20 33.40 24.34
N MET A 37 -17.36 32.75 24.31
CA MET A 37 -18.12 32.45 25.53
C MET A 37 -17.53 31.27 26.33
N ALA A 38 -16.91 30.31 25.65
CA ALA A 38 -16.42 29.07 26.26
C ALA A 38 -14.99 29.17 26.80
N GLU A 39 -14.14 30.00 26.20
CA GLU A 39 -12.70 30.06 26.50
C GLU A 39 -12.28 31.36 27.19
N CYS A 40 -13.19 32.30 27.36
CA CYS A 40 -12.86 33.57 27.99
C CYS A 40 -12.89 33.46 29.52
N ASP A 41 -11.69 33.38 30.11
CA ASP A 41 -11.41 33.93 31.44
C ASP A 41 -10.44 35.12 31.32
N GLU A 42 -10.49 36.04 32.28
CA GLU A 42 -9.88 37.37 32.24
C GLU A 42 -8.39 37.39 31.81
N ILE A 43 -8.15 37.95 30.62
CA ILE A 43 -6.88 38.54 30.11
C ILE A 43 -5.81 37.55 29.63
N GLN A 44 -5.60 37.49 28.31
CA GLN A 44 -4.42 36.89 27.69
C GLN A 44 -3.22 37.86 27.77
N THR A 45 -2.00 37.33 27.73
CA THR A 45 -0.74 38.12 27.79
C THR A 45 -0.57 39.11 26.62
N THR A 46 -1.30 38.92 25.53
CA THR A 46 -1.26 39.77 24.31
C THR A 46 -2.35 40.85 24.28
N GLY A 47 -3.22 40.91 25.30
CA GLY A 47 -4.31 41.88 25.42
C GLY A 47 -5.64 41.24 25.82
N THR A 48 -6.74 41.94 25.53
CA THR A 48 -8.08 41.39 25.72
C THR A 48 -8.31 40.24 24.74
N PHE A 49 -9.10 39.23 25.14
CA PHE A 49 -9.48 38.11 24.25
C PHE A 49 -10.12 38.61 22.94
N ASP A 50 -10.89 39.71 23.03
CA ASP A 50 -11.46 40.38 21.86
C ASP A 50 -10.39 40.96 20.92
N LYS A 51 -9.35 41.61 21.46
CA LYS A 51 -8.21 42.05 20.65
C LYS A 51 -7.53 40.86 19.97
N PHE A 52 -7.33 39.75 20.68
CA PHE A 52 -6.72 38.55 20.10
C PHE A 52 -7.51 38.00 18.91
N ILE A 53 -8.84 38.00 18.97
CA ILE A 53 -9.71 37.57 17.86
C ILE A 53 -9.61 38.53 16.67
N ASN A 54 -9.73 39.83 16.93
CA ASN A 54 -9.96 40.84 15.90
C ASN A 54 -8.67 41.39 15.27
N VAL A 55 -7.52 41.26 15.94
CA VAL A 55 -6.24 41.76 15.41
C VAL A 55 -5.76 40.89 14.25
N ILE A 56 -5.32 41.54 13.16
CA ILE A 56 -4.61 40.86 12.09
C ILE A 56 -3.21 40.45 12.56
N SER A 57 -2.80 39.22 12.26
CA SER A 57 -1.45 38.73 12.55
C SER A 57 -1.13 37.53 11.66
N ALA A 58 0.07 36.97 11.82
CA ALA A 58 0.34 35.62 11.33
C ALA A 58 -0.49 34.61 12.13
N ARG A 59 -1.02 33.58 11.49
CA ARG A 59 -1.93 32.60 12.11
C ARG A 59 -1.62 31.20 11.64
N THR A 60 -1.82 30.23 12.52
CA THR A 60 -1.79 28.81 12.16
C THR A 60 -3.06 28.12 12.65
N ALA A 61 -3.52 27.10 11.94
CA ALA A 61 -4.71 26.35 12.29
C ALA A 61 -4.56 24.88 11.87
N VAL A 62 -5.28 24.01 12.58
CA VAL A 62 -5.42 22.59 12.26
C VAL A 62 -6.90 22.25 12.17
N GLY A 63 -7.27 21.43 11.20
CA GLY A 63 -8.65 21.01 10.99
C GLY A 63 -8.75 19.76 10.11
N HIS A 64 -9.95 19.44 9.67
CA HIS A 64 -10.19 18.37 8.71
C HIS A 64 -11.30 18.71 7.71
N ASP A 65 -11.22 18.11 6.53
CA ASP A 65 -12.25 18.23 5.49
C ASP A 65 -13.37 17.18 5.66
N ASN A 66 -14.28 17.13 4.68
CA ASN A 66 -15.39 16.17 4.67
C ASN A 66 -15.00 14.74 4.28
N GLN A 67 -13.77 14.52 3.79
CA GLN A 67 -13.21 13.20 3.48
C GLN A 67 -12.43 12.63 4.67
N GLY A 68 -12.25 13.41 5.74
CA GLY A 68 -11.48 13.03 6.91
C GLY A 68 -9.98 13.28 6.75
N GLN A 69 -9.55 14.06 5.76
CA GLN A 69 -8.15 14.44 5.60
C GLN A 69 -7.78 15.55 6.60
N LEU A 70 -6.62 15.39 7.24
CA LEU A 70 -6.04 16.43 8.09
C LEU A 70 -5.63 17.63 7.23
N VAL A 71 -5.97 18.83 7.68
CA VAL A 71 -5.60 20.08 7.03
C VAL A 71 -4.83 20.96 8.00
N LEU A 72 -3.62 21.35 7.61
CA LEU A 72 -2.80 22.34 8.30
C LEU A 72 -2.79 23.63 7.48
N VAL A 73 -3.04 24.75 8.14
CA VAL A 73 -3.05 26.07 7.50
C VAL A 73 -2.08 26.99 8.20
N HIS A 74 -1.27 27.68 7.41
CA HIS A 74 -0.30 28.67 7.84
C HIS A 74 -0.49 29.94 7.01
N VAL A 75 -0.56 31.09 7.69
CA VAL A 75 -0.64 32.41 7.05
C VAL A 75 0.43 33.30 7.66
N ASP A 76 1.37 33.75 6.82
CA ASP A 76 2.36 34.76 7.21
C ASP A 76 1.70 36.09 7.56
N GLY A 77 2.34 36.84 8.46
CA GLY A 77 1.80 38.12 8.91
C GLY A 77 2.68 38.84 9.93
N GLN A 78 2.15 39.91 10.48
CA GLN A 78 2.75 40.69 11.55
C GLN A 78 1.59 41.32 12.33
N THR A 79 1.55 41.12 13.64
CA THR A 79 0.51 41.68 14.51
C THR A 79 0.30 43.18 14.22
N GLU A 80 -0.96 43.57 14.01
CA GLU A 80 -1.40 44.94 13.68
C GLU A 80 -0.96 45.48 12.30
N SER A 81 -0.32 44.67 11.46
CA SER A 81 0.23 45.13 10.17
C SER A 81 -0.11 44.25 8.97
N ARG A 82 0.08 42.93 9.07
CA ARG A 82 -0.10 41.99 7.95
C ARG A 82 -0.69 40.66 8.44
N GLY A 83 -1.28 39.91 7.52
CA GLY A 83 -1.88 38.61 7.80
C GLY A 83 -3.40 38.72 7.92
N VAL A 84 -4.00 37.91 8.78
CA VAL A 84 -5.45 37.79 8.91
C VAL A 84 -5.88 37.80 10.38
N ASN A 85 -7.11 38.23 10.64
CA ASN A 85 -7.77 38.00 11.93
C ASN A 85 -8.45 36.62 11.94
N LEU A 86 -9.04 36.22 13.09
CA LEU A 86 -9.64 34.89 13.20
C LEU A 86 -10.93 34.73 12.38
N TRP A 87 -11.70 35.80 12.18
CA TRP A 87 -12.90 35.78 11.34
C TRP A 87 -12.58 35.52 9.88
N GLU A 88 -11.57 36.22 9.35
CA GLU A 88 -11.08 36.05 7.99
C GLU A 88 -10.50 34.64 7.78
N MET A 89 -9.76 34.11 8.77
CA MET A 89 -9.26 32.74 8.74
C MET A 89 -10.43 31.72 8.72
N ALA A 90 -11.43 31.87 9.58
CA ALA A 90 -12.57 30.95 9.62
C ALA A 90 -13.36 30.97 8.30
N GLU A 91 -13.63 32.15 7.74
CA GLU A 91 -14.29 32.29 6.43
C GLU A 91 -13.46 31.69 5.31
N PHE A 92 -12.14 31.86 5.32
CA PHE A 92 -11.24 31.22 4.36
C PHE A 92 -11.35 29.69 4.44
N LEU A 93 -11.21 29.11 5.63
CA LEU A 93 -11.31 27.67 5.86
C LEU A 93 -12.68 27.13 5.44
N LYS A 94 -13.76 27.84 5.76
CA LYS A 94 -15.13 27.45 5.38
C LYS A 94 -15.28 27.36 3.87
N ARG A 95 -14.74 28.34 3.13
CA ARG A 95 -14.75 28.33 1.66
C ARG A 95 -13.91 27.22 1.05
N GLN A 96 -12.87 26.74 1.74
CA GLN A 96 -12.09 25.58 1.31
C GLN A 96 -12.79 24.24 1.64
N GLY A 97 -13.97 24.24 2.27
CA GLY A 97 -14.71 23.02 2.59
C GLY A 97 -14.24 22.32 3.87
N ILE A 98 -13.54 23.03 4.76
CA ILE A 98 -13.10 22.51 6.06
C ILE A 98 -14.31 22.42 7.00
N ILE A 99 -14.42 21.30 7.72
CA ILE A 99 -15.57 20.99 8.57
C ILE A 99 -15.35 21.45 10.01
N ASN A 100 -14.24 21.03 10.61
CA ASN A 100 -13.83 21.49 11.93
C ASN A 100 -12.41 22.03 11.88
N ALA A 101 -12.14 23.13 12.58
CA ALA A 101 -10.79 23.68 12.68
C ALA A 101 -10.58 24.47 13.97
N VAL A 102 -9.40 24.34 14.57
CA VAL A 102 -8.97 25.06 15.77
C VAL A 102 -7.76 25.94 15.43
N ASN A 103 -7.73 27.16 15.96
CA ASN A 103 -6.58 28.05 15.82
C ASN A 103 -5.46 27.62 16.79
N LEU A 104 -4.23 27.55 16.28
CA LEU A 104 -3.01 27.25 17.03
C LEU A 104 -2.21 28.54 17.29
N ASP A 105 -0.98 28.40 17.80
CA ASP A 105 -0.12 29.55 18.08
C ASP A 105 0.22 30.34 16.80
N GLY A 106 0.30 31.66 16.93
CA GLY A 106 0.41 32.60 15.81
C GLY A 106 1.50 33.65 16.02
N GLY A 107 1.37 34.79 15.33
CA GLY A 107 2.34 35.88 15.39
C GLY A 107 3.76 35.40 15.10
N GLY A 108 4.71 35.72 15.98
CA GLY A 108 6.11 35.33 15.83
C GLY A 108 6.37 33.82 15.84
N SER A 109 5.43 33.04 16.37
CA SER A 109 5.54 31.58 16.43
C SER A 109 5.13 30.90 15.11
N ALA A 110 4.35 31.57 14.26
CA ALA A 110 3.84 30.99 13.02
C ALA A 110 5.01 30.65 12.06
N THR A 111 5.24 29.36 11.85
CA THR A 111 6.41 28.85 11.12
C THR A 111 6.01 27.63 10.29
N LEU A 112 6.38 27.63 9.00
CA LEU A 112 6.26 26.47 8.13
C LEU A 112 7.65 25.96 7.76
N VAL A 113 7.87 24.66 7.95
CA VAL A 113 9.09 23.96 7.55
C VAL A 113 8.73 22.87 6.56
N LEU A 114 9.36 22.88 5.39
CA LEU A 114 9.20 21.84 4.37
C LEU A 114 10.53 21.10 4.22
N ASN A 115 10.51 19.78 4.42
CA ASN A 115 11.69 18.91 4.32
C ASN A 115 12.90 19.43 5.14
N GLY A 116 12.65 19.89 6.37
CA GLY A 116 13.69 20.40 7.27
C GLY A 116 14.18 21.82 6.96
N THR A 117 13.63 22.50 5.94
CA THR A 117 14.01 23.87 5.57
C THR A 117 12.86 24.84 5.82
N LEU A 118 13.17 26.02 6.39
CA LEU A 118 12.18 27.09 6.58
C LEU A 118 11.57 27.50 5.22
N ALA A 119 10.24 27.49 5.15
CA ALA A 119 9.48 27.74 3.94
C ALA A 119 8.44 28.88 4.10
N SER A 120 8.52 29.65 5.19
CA SER A 120 7.67 30.81 5.47
C SER A 120 8.48 32.07 5.77
N TYR A 121 7.80 33.21 5.98
CA TYR A 121 8.41 34.48 6.39
C TYR A 121 8.02 34.85 7.83
N PRO A 122 8.84 34.47 8.83
CA PRO A 122 8.59 34.80 10.24
C PRO A 122 8.42 36.29 10.50
N SER A 123 7.69 36.63 11.56
CA SER A 123 7.43 38.03 11.92
C SER A 123 8.43 38.61 12.92
N GLU A 124 9.25 37.80 13.59
CA GLU A 124 10.22 38.33 14.56
C GLU A 124 11.47 38.86 13.88
N HIS A 125 12.04 39.92 14.45
CA HIS A 125 13.34 40.43 14.03
C HIS A 125 14.45 39.56 14.62
N CYS A 126 15.51 39.35 13.86
CA CYS A 126 16.69 38.66 14.37
C CYS A 126 17.36 39.48 15.48
N PRO A 127 17.88 38.84 16.55
CA PRO A 127 18.47 39.56 17.68
C PRO A 127 19.78 40.28 17.34
N PHE A 128 20.46 39.85 16.27
CA PHE A 128 21.72 40.43 15.81
C PHE A 128 21.56 41.52 14.76
N ASP A 129 20.41 41.57 14.06
CA ASP A 129 20.14 42.56 13.02
C ASP A 129 18.63 42.68 12.82
N SER A 130 18.09 43.87 13.11
CA SER A 130 16.67 44.16 12.99
C SER A 130 16.17 44.30 11.56
N MET A 131 17.05 44.27 10.55
CA MET A 131 16.65 44.18 9.15
C MET A 131 16.11 42.79 8.79
N TRP A 132 16.67 41.73 9.39
CA TRP A 132 16.34 40.35 9.06
C TRP A 132 15.22 39.80 9.94
N ARG A 133 14.49 38.83 9.40
CA ARG A 133 13.45 38.10 10.11
C ARG A 133 13.93 36.71 10.50
N CYS A 134 13.65 36.31 11.73
CA CYS A 134 14.07 35.02 12.29
C CYS A 134 12.86 34.25 12.83
N PRO A 135 12.84 32.91 12.70
CA PRO A 135 11.85 32.08 13.37
C PRO A 135 12.05 32.12 14.89
N ARG A 136 10.96 32.00 15.62
CA ARG A 136 10.96 31.95 17.10
C ARG A 136 11.22 30.52 17.59
N SER A 137 11.91 30.38 18.71
CA SER A 137 11.92 29.13 19.47
C SER A 137 10.55 28.89 20.12
N ILE A 138 9.85 27.84 19.69
CA ILE A 138 8.48 27.50 20.14
C ILE A 138 8.47 26.27 21.05
N SER A 139 7.27 25.85 21.49
CA SER A 139 7.08 24.69 22.38
C SER A 139 6.87 23.38 21.61
N THR A 140 5.65 23.09 21.19
CA THR A 140 5.27 21.85 20.46
C THR A 140 5.23 22.07 18.96
N ILE A 141 5.41 20.98 18.19
CA ILE A 141 5.40 21.00 16.72
C ILE A 141 4.36 20.00 16.22
N VAL A 142 3.57 20.38 15.22
CA VAL A 142 2.76 19.45 14.44
C VAL A 142 3.60 18.97 13.26
N CYS A 143 3.92 17.67 13.24
CA CYS A 143 4.76 17.06 12.22
C CYS A 143 3.93 16.13 11.33
N ILE A 144 4.12 16.22 10.02
CA ILE A 144 3.61 15.24 9.06
C ILE A 144 4.83 14.48 8.52
N HIS A 145 4.80 13.16 8.67
CA HIS A 145 5.83 12.27 8.16
C HIS A 145 5.18 11.05 7.50
N GLU A 146 5.96 10.33 6.71
CA GLU A 146 5.52 9.06 6.16
C GLU A 146 5.29 8.06 7.32
N PRO A 147 4.21 7.25 7.27
CA PRO A 147 3.97 6.27 8.32
C PRO A 147 5.17 5.33 8.47
N THR A 148 5.64 5.17 9.71
CA THR A 148 6.74 4.28 10.04
C THR A 148 6.21 2.93 10.49
N CYS A 149 6.87 1.86 10.12
CA CYS A 149 6.55 0.53 10.65
C CYS A 149 7.11 0.34 12.05
N GLU A 150 6.53 -0.59 12.80
CA GLU A 150 7.08 -1.07 14.06
C GLU A 150 7.38 -2.57 13.98
N PRO A 151 8.67 -2.99 14.10
CA PRO A 151 9.86 -2.14 14.09
C PRO A 151 10.11 -1.47 12.72
N ALA A 152 10.91 -0.40 12.70
CA ALA A 152 11.11 0.44 11.52
C ALA A 152 11.65 -0.31 10.29
N ASP A 153 12.38 -1.39 10.52
CA ASP A 153 12.98 -2.25 9.50
C ASP A 153 12.21 -3.57 9.30
N CYS A 154 11.01 -3.70 9.87
CA CYS A 154 10.22 -4.93 9.84
C CYS A 154 11.06 -6.15 10.26
N SER A 155 11.89 -5.98 11.29
CA SER A 155 12.80 -6.98 11.84
C SER A 155 13.81 -7.51 10.83
N SER A 156 14.15 -6.71 9.79
CA SER A 156 14.94 -7.10 8.61
C SER A 156 14.33 -8.21 7.76
N HIS A 157 13.05 -8.52 7.98
CA HIS A 157 12.33 -9.61 7.34
C HIS A 157 11.13 -9.13 6.53
N GLY A 158 11.04 -7.84 6.24
CA GLY A 158 9.94 -7.26 5.47
C GLY A 158 10.26 -5.90 4.89
N ASP A 159 9.39 -5.45 4.00
CA ASP A 159 9.39 -4.09 3.47
C ASP A 159 8.30 -3.27 4.19
N CYS A 160 8.65 -2.06 4.62
CA CYS A 160 7.68 -1.14 5.22
C CYS A 160 6.90 -0.40 4.14
N VAL A 161 5.58 -0.60 4.07
CA VAL A 161 4.71 0.09 3.11
C VAL A 161 3.57 0.76 3.87
N GLN A 162 3.53 2.09 3.83
CA GLN A 162 2.49 2.89 4.50
C GLN A 162 2.31 2.57 6.01
N GLY A 163 3.39 2.19 6.69
CA GLY A 163 3.38 1.88 8.14
C GLY A 163 2.98 0.44 8.47
N GLU A 164 2.76 -0.40 7.45
CA GLU A 164 2.54 -1.83 7.61
C GLU A 164 3.75 -2.63 7.08
N CYS A 165 4.16 -3.64 7.83
CA CYS A 165 5.23 -4.53 7.40
C CYS A 165 4.70 -5.60 6.45
N HIS A 166 5.23 -5.62 5.23
CA HIS A 166 5.02 -6.70 4.28
C HIS A 166 6.18 -7.69 4.39
N CYS A 167 5.94 -8.83 5.02
CA CYS A 167 6.99 -9.81 5.27
C CYS A 167 7.49 -10.44 3.97
N THR A 168 8.82 -10.52 3.88
CA THR A 168 9.57 -11.19 2.82
C THR A 168 9.92 -12.61 3.23
N GLY A 169 9.88 -13.54 2.26
CA GLY A 169 10.06 -14.96 2.50
C GLY A 169 8.80 -15.66 3.00
N ASP A 170 8.78 -16.99 2.90
CA ASP A 170 7.57 -17.79 3.14
C ASP A 170 7.28 -18.03 4.64
N PHE A 171 8.21 -17.66 5.51
CA PHE A 171 8.25 -18.13 6.91
C PHE A 171 8.19 -17.01 7.95
N TRP A 172 8.33 -15.75 7.57
CA TRP A 172 8.22 -14.62 8.50
C TRP A 172 6.79 -14.08 8.50
N ARG A 173 6.21 -13.91 9.69
CA ARG A 173 4.84 -13.43 9.90
C ARG A 173 4.77 -12.48 11.09
N GLY A 174 3.56 -12.03 11.37
CA GLY A 174 3.29 -11.06 12.43
C GLY A 174 3.32 -9.63 11.91
N PRO A 175 2.83 -8.68 12.72
CA PRO A 175 2.75 -7.27 12.32
C PRO A 175 4.12 -6.60 12.10
N GLY A 176 5.19 -7.17 12.68
CA GLY A 176 6.56 -6.67 12.55
C GLY A 176 7.52 -7.66 11.87
N CYS A 177 7.00 -8.71 11.23
CA CYS A 177 7.77 -9.81 10.63
C CYS A 177 8.77 -10.47 11.59
N ASP A 178 8.44 -10.52 12.87
CA ASP A 178 9.24 -11.04 13.98
C ASP A 178 8.88 -12.48 14.36
N ILE A 179 7.80 -13.02 13.79
CA ILE A 179 7.33 -14.37 14.07
C ILE A 179 7.82 -15.31 12.98
N LEU A 180 8.78 -16.17 13.33
CA LEU A 180 9.21 -17.27 12.47
C LEU A 180 8.19 -18.43 12.54
N ASP A 181 7.50 -18.69 11.44
CA ASP A 181 6.53 -19.76 11.28
C ASP A 181 6.79 -20.56 9.99
N CYS A 182 7.60 -21.60 10.17
CA CYS A 182 7.96 -22.60 9.16
C CYS A 182 6.83 -23.59 8.76
N GLY A 183 5.58 -23.33 9.14
CA GLY A 183 4.44 -24.19 8.85
C GLY A 183 4.22 -25.30 9.89
N PRO A 184 3.45 -26.36 9.56
CA PRO A 184 2.99 -27.34 10.53
C PRO A 184 4.16 -28.01 11.26
N SER A 185 4.07 -28.05 12.60
CA SER A 185 5.05 -28.70 13.49
C SER A 185 6.51 -28.31 13.24
N ASN A 186 6.77 -27.06 12.81
CA ASN A 186 8.12 -26.53 12.60
C ASN A 186 8.96 -27.38 11.62
N CYS A 187 8.61 -27.34 10.33
CA CYS A 187 9.16 -28.22 9.30
C CYS A 187 8.68 -29.68 9.38
N SER A 188 7.39 -29.90 9.69
CA SER A 188 6.73 -31.21 9.68
C SER A 188 7.42 -32.28 10.55
N LEU A 189 8.20 -31.89 11.56
CA LEU A 189 9.07 -32.78 12.36
C LEU A 189 10.17 -33.49 11.54
N HIS A 190 10.46 -33.01 10.34
CA HIS A 190 11.42 -33.58 9.39
C HIS A 190 12.48 -32.57 9.00
N GLY A 191 12.78 -31.63 9.88
CA GLY A 191 13.81 -30.63 9.66
C GLY A 191 13.93 -29.65 10.82
N VAL A 192 14.81 -28.67 10.62
CA VAL A 192 15.04 -27.56 11.54
C VAL A 192 14.66 -26.26 10.85
N CYS A 193 13.80 -25.46 11.48
CA CYS A 193 13.45 -24.14 11.00
C CYS A 193 14.59 -23.15 11.26
N THR A 194 15.04 -22.51 10.20
CA THR A 194 16.09 -21.49 10.20
C THR A 194 15.55 -20.18 9.63
N ASP A 195 16.33 -19.12 9.71
CA ASP A 195 16.05 -17.82 9.09
C ASP A 195 15.87 -17.88 7.56
N ALA A 196 16.51 -18.85 6.91
CA ALA A 196 16.36 -19.14 5.48
C ALA A 196 15.20 -20.12 5.16
N GLY A 197 14.42 -20.54 6.17
CA GLY A 197 13.37 -21.54 6.05
C GLY A 197 13.74 -22.92 6.60
N CYS A 198 13.03 -23.94 6.16
CA CYS A 198 13.24 -25.31 6.64
C CYS A 198 14.48 -25.97 6.04
N LEU A 199 15.41 -26.38 6.90
CA LEU A 199 16.47 -27.31 6.55
C LEU A 199 15.97 -28.74 6.79
N CYS A 200 15.63 -29.46 5.73
CA CYS A 200 15.05 -30.80 5.85
C CYS A 200 16.10 -31.86 6.19
N ASP A 201 15.68 -32.76 7.08
CA ASP A 201 16.40 -33.97 7.41
C ASP A 201 16.59 -34.85 6.17
N ALA A 202 17.53 -35.80 6.25
CA ALA A 202 17.77 -36.69 5.14
C ALA A 202 16.50 -37.51 4.79
N GLY A 203 16.15 -37.52 3.50
CA GLY A 203 14.95 -38.20 3.02
C GLY A 203 13.72 -37.31 2.80
N TRP A 204 13.81 -36.02 3.14
CA TRP A 204 12.71 -35.06 3.03
C TRP A 204 13.10 -33.80 2.23
N ILE A 205 12.10 -33.18 1.60
CA ILE A 205 12.18 -31.97 0.78
C ILE A 205 10.86 -31.19 0.89
N GLY A 206 10.82 -30.01 0.25
CA GLY A 206 9.69 -29.09 0.26
C GLY A 206 9.94 -27.91 1.20
N THR A 207 9.11 -26.87 1.09
CA THR A 207 9.26 -25.64 1.89
C THR A 207 9.10 -25.86 3.39
N ASN A 208 8.40 -26.92 3.78
CA ASN A 208 8.15 -27.31 5.17
C ASN A 208 8.52 -28.77 5.47
N CYS A 209 9.35 -29.41 4.64
CA CYS A 209 9.78 -30.81 4.78
C CYS A 209 8.65 -31.85 4.85
N SER A 210 7.51 -31.57 4.22
CA SER A 210 6.38 -32.51 4.16
C SER A 210 6.47 -33.53 3.03
N GLU A 211 7.40 -33.34 2.09
CA GLU A 211 7.54 -34.21 0.92
C GLU A 211 8.73 -35.16 1.08
N GLU A 212 8.55 -36.43 0.74
CA GLU A 212 9.64 -37.40 0.71
C GLU A 212 10.55 -37.17 -0.52
N CYS A 213 11.83 -37.56 -0.43
CA CYS A 213 12.74 -37.44 -1.57
C CYS A 213 12.21 -38.13 -2.83
N PRO A 214 12.30 -37.46 -4.00
CA PRO A 214 12.00 -38.08 -5.27
C PRO A 214 12.93 -39.27 -5.53
N MET A 215 12.44 -40.24 -6.30
CA MET A 215 13.22 -41.42 -6.64
C MET A 215 14.54 -41.02 -7.34
N GLY A 216 15.64 -41.65 -6.91
CA GLY A 216 16.97 -41.34 -7.43
C GLY A 216 17.71 -40.23 -6.67
N TRP A 217 17.13 -39.65 -5.61
CA TRP A 217 17.76 -38.64 -4.76
C TRP A 217 17.73 -39.04 -3.28
N TYR A 218 18.74 -38.58 -2.53
CA TYR A 218 18.88 -38.87 -1.11
C TYR A 218 19.60 -37.74 -0.35
N GLY A 219 19.62 -37.86 0.97
CA GLY A 219 20.30 -36.93 1.86
C GLY A 219 19.43 -35.73 2.25
N PRO A 220 19.98 -34.78 3.02
CA PRO A 220 19.25 -33.59 3.47
C PRO A 220 18.84 -32.74 2.27
N ASN A 221 17.61 -32.23 2.29
CA ASN A 221 16.98 -31.54 1.15
C ASN A 221 17.07 -32.30 -0.19
N CYS A 222 17.28 -33.63 -0.15
CA CYS A 222 17.44 -34.49 -1.33
C CYS A 222 18.47 -33.98 -2.36
N GLN A 223 19.55 -33.35 -1.92
CA GLN A 223 20.52 -32.71 -2.82
C GLN A 223 21.50 -33.67 -3.49
N LYS A 224 21.52 -34.97 -3.10
CA LYS A 224 22.49 -35.95 -3.61
C LYS A 224 21.80 -36.97 -4.53
N PRO A 225 22.31 -37.18 -5.76
CA PRO A 225 21.80 -38.24 -6.63
C PRO A 225 22.29 -39.62 -6.18
N CYS A 226 21.46 -40.65 -6.30
CA CYS A 226 21.81 -42.04 -6.01
C CYS A 226 22.92 -42.53 -6.94
N ALA A 227 23.94 -43.19 -6.37
CA ALA A 227 25.08 -43.74 -7.12
C ALA A 227 24.97 -45.26 -7.37
N CYS A 228 23.74 -45.77 -7.49
CA CYS A 228 23.48 -47.19 -7.71
C CYS A 228 23.58 -47.57 -9.19
N GLU A 229 23.92 -48.82 -9.47
CA GLU A 229 23.91 -49.38 -10.83
C GLU A 229 22.50 -49.19 -11.45
N HIS A 230 22.45 -48.74 -12.70
CA HIS A 230 21.21 -48.43 -13.44
C HIS A 230 20.28 -47.38 -12.79
N THR A 231 20.79 -46.45 -11.97
CA THR A 231 19.97 -45.39 -11.33
C THR A 231 18.81 -45.97 -10.49
N CYS A 232 19.02 -47.16 -9.91
CA CYS A 232 18.05 -47.78 -9.00
C CYS A 232 17.70 -46.83 -7.83
N PRO A 233 16.45 -46.89 -7.34
CA PRO A 233 16.07 -46.13 -6.15
C PRO A 233 16.95 -46.58 -4.98
N CYS A 234 17.69 -45.64 -4.41
CA CYS A 234 18.47 -45.85 -3.20
C CYS A 234 17.65 -45.43 -1.98
N ASN A 235 18.07 -45.86 -0.80
CA ASN A 235 17.49 -45.40 0.45
C ASN A 235 17.54 -43.86 0.52
N ARG A 236 16.38 -43.21 0.66
CA ARG A 236 16.24 -41.75 0.62
C ARG A 236 17.03 -41.01 1.71
N GLN A 237 17.30 -41.66 2.84
CA GLN A 237 18.06 -41.06 3.94
C GLN A 237 19.57 -41.28 3.76
N THR A 238 19.97 -42.52 3.48
CA THR A 238 21.38 -42.95 3.55
C THR A 238 22.08 -43.06 2.20
N GLY A 239 21.34 -43.16 1.11
CA GLY A 239 21.87 -43.43 -0.23
C GLY A 239 22.24 -44.89 -0.49
N SER A 240 21.91 -45.80 0.43
CA SER A 240 22.23 -47.22 0.30
C SER A 240 21.45 -47.89 -0.82
N CYS A 241 22.15 -48.63 -1.69
CA CYS A 241 21.56 -49.42 -2.79
C CYS A 241 21.05 -50.79 -2.35
N ASN A 242 21.27 -51.18 -1.09
CA ASN A 242 20.84 -52.46 -0.55
C ASN A 242 19.41 -52.39 0.01
N THR A 243 18.51 -51.75 -0.74
CA THR A 243 17.09 -51.68 -0.40
C THR A 243 16.33 -52.67 -1.26
N THR A 244 15.78 -53.71 -0.64
CA THR A 244 14.71 -54.50 -1.22
C THR A 244 13.45 -53.64 -1.27
N TYR A 245 13.24 -52.91 -2.35
CA TYR A 245 11.90 -52.45 -2.70
C TYR A 245 11.10 -53.69 -3.11
N GLU A 246 10.59 -54.40 -2.11
CA GLU A 246 9.77 -55.59 -2.29
C GLU A 246 8.45 -55.16 -2.96
N LEU A 247 8.40 -55.33 -4.28
CA LEU A 247 7.18 -55.39 -5.12
C LEU A 247 6.17 -54.22 -5.04
N ALA A 248 6.42 -53.14 -4.30
CA ALA A 248 5.54 -51.96 -4.22
C ALA A 248 5.59 -51.09 -5.49
N ILE A 249 6.69 -51.16 -6.26
CA ILE A 249 6.88 -50.39 -7.51
C ILE A 249 5.87 -50.86 -8.59
N GLN A 250 5.44 -52.12 -8.55
CA GLN A 250 4.52 -52.66 -9.54
C GLN A 250 3.06 -52.22 -9.28
N ASP A 251 2.67 -51.96 -8.03
CA ASP A 251 1.33 -51.46 -7.68
C ASP A 251 1.18 -49.95 -8.00
N GLN A 252 2.24 -49.17 -7.80
CA GLN A 252 2.23 -47.72 -8.03
C GLN A 252 2.29 -47.35 -9.52
N LEU A 253 3.08 -48.06 -10.33
CA LEU A 253 3.04 -47.93 -11.80
C LEU A 253 1.71 -48.39 -12.40
N ASN A 254 1.09 -49.45 -11.86
CA ASN A 254 -0.20 -49.92 -12.34
C ASN A 254 -1.35 -48.98 -11.96
N LYS A 255 -1.28 -48.27 -10.83
CA LYS A 255 -2.29 -47.27 -10.43
C LYS A 255 -2.21 -45.98 -11.24
N GLU A 256 -1.01 -45.45 -11.48
CA GLU A 256 -0.81 -44.25 -12.33
C GLU A 256 -1.21 -44.53 -13.79
N MET A 257 -0.87 -45.72 -14.31
CA MET A 257 -1.28 -46.13 -15.65
C MET A 257 -2.80 -46.34 -15.71
N LEU A 258 -3.42 -47.01 -14.74
CA LEU A 258 -4.88 -47.20 -14.71
C LEU A 258 -5.64 -45.87 -14.54
N LEU A 259 -5.15 -44.93 -13.72
CA LEU A 259 -5.75 -43.60 -13.58
C LEU A 259 -5.65 -42.80 -14.89
N THR A 260 -4.50 -42.81 -15.57
CA THR A 260 -4.38 -42.13 -16.88
C THR A 260 -5.32 -42.73 -17.92
N TRP A 261 -5.49 -44.05 -17.97
CA TRP A 261 -6.46 -44.70 -18.87
C TRP A 261 -7.93 -44.41 -18.48
N ILE A 262 -8.27 -44.34 -17.18
CA ILE A 262 -9.62 -43.98 -16.71
C ILE A 262 -9.95 -42.50 -16.98
N PHE A 263 -8.99 -41.58 -16.75
CA PHE A 263 -9.15 -40.15 -17.06
C PHE A 263 -9.27 -39.89 -18.57
N LEU A 264 -8.54 -40.65 -19.41
CA LEU A 264 -8.66 -40.55 -20.87
C LEU A 264 -10.01 -41.06 -21.41
N LEU A 265 -10.68 -41.97 -20.71
CA LEU A 265 -11.98 -42.54 -21.11
C LEU A 265 -13.20 -41.85 -20.47
N SER A 266 -13.02 -41.05 -19.41
CA SER A 266 -14.12 -40.61 -18.54
C SER A 266 -14.27 -39.09 -18.33
N ASP A 267 -13.66 -38.23 -19.15
CA ASP A 267 -13.95 -36.78 -19.04
C ASP A 267 -14.98 -36.31 -20.09
N ARG A 268 -16.21 -36.09 -19.62
CA ARG A 268 -17.32 -35.55 -20.44
C ARG A 268 -16.97 -34.17 -21.04
N LYS A 269 -16.06 -33.42 -20.40
CA LYS A 269 -15.64 -32.08 -20.84
C LYS A 269 -14.71 -32.13 -22.05
N THR A 270 -13.84 -33.14 -22.16
CA THR A 270 -12.92 -33.27 -23.31
C THR A 270 -13.66 -33.69 -24.57
N TRP A 271 -14.64 -34.59 -24.47
CA TRP A 271 -15.55 -34.95 -25.57
C TRP A 271 -16.40 -33.76 -26.05
N ILE A 272 -16.92 -32.94 -25.13
CA ILE A 272 -17.64 -31.70 -25.48
C ILE A 272 -16.69 -30.70 -26.15
N SER A 273 -15.45 -30.57 -25.67
CA SER A 273 -14.45 -29.68 -26.27
C SER A 273 -14.08 -30.12 -27.69
N MET A 274 -13.76 -31.41 -27.91
CA MET A 274 -13.41 -31.94 -29.23
C MET A 274 -14.57 -31.83 -30.22
N THR A 275 -15.80 -32.14 -29.79
CA THR A 275 -16.98 -32.00 -30.67
C THR A 275 -17.30 -30.54 -30.97
N SER A 276 -17.09 -29.61 -30.02
CA SER A 276 -17.26 -28.17 -30.25
C SER A 276 -16.23 -27.62 -31.23
N VAL A 277 -14.97 -28.04 -31.14
CA VAL A 277 -13.92 -27.63 -32.08
C VAL A 277 -14.19 -28.18 -33.48
N LEU A 278 -14.60 -29.45 -33.60
CA LEU A 278 -14.97 -30.03 -34.90
C LEU A 278 -16.21 -29.35 -35.52
N ALA A 279 -17.21 -29.03 -34.71
CA ALA A 279 -18.38 -28.25 -35.16
C ALA A 279 -17.99 -26.84 -35.61
N LEU A 280 -17.09 -26.16 -34.89
CA LEU A 280 -16.57 -24.85 -35.28
C LEU A 280 -15.82 -24.92 -36.61
N LEU A 281 -14.96 -25.93 -36.80
CA LEU A 281 -14.23 -26.14 -38.06
C LEU A 281 -15.18 -26.43 -39.23
N LEU A 282 -16.26 -27.19 -39.01
CA LEU A 282 -17.30 -27.42 -40.02
C LEU A 282 -18.05 -26.13 -40.37
N VAL A 283 -18.37 -25.28 -39.38
CA VAL A 283 -19.01 -23.98 -39.62
C VAL A 283 -18.08 -23.05 -40.39
N ILE A 284 -16.79 -22.98 -40.04
CA ILE A 284 -15.79 -22.18 -40.76
C ILE A 284 -15.66 -22.68 -42.21
N SER A 285 -15.61 -24.00 -42.43
CA SER A 285 -15.56 -24.59 -43.78
C SER A 285 -16.83 -24.30 -44.57
N ALA A 286 -18.00 -24.38 -43.95
CA ALA A 286 -19.28 -24.05 -44.58
C ALA A 286 -19.36 -22.55 -44.94
N MET A 287 -18.94 -21.66 -44.04
CA MET A 287 -18.86 -20.21 -44.30
C MET A 287 -17.87 -19.89 -45.42
N GLY A 288 -16.71 -20.57 -45.44
CA GLY A 288 -15.74 -20.48 -46.54
C GLY A 288 -16.37 -20.86 -47.88
N ASN A 289 -17.06 -22.01 -47.94
CA ASN A 289 -17.73 -22.46 -49.17
C ASN A 289 -18.92 -21.56 -49.58
N ILE A 290 -19.69 -21.03 -48.63
CA ILE A 290 -20.75 -20.05 -48.89
C ILE A 290 -20.15 -18.74 -49.40
N SER A 291 -19.06 -18.25 -48.82
CA SER A 291 -18.40 -17.02 -49.27
C SER A 291 -17.81 -17.18 -50.68
N LEU A 292 -17.24 -18.34 -51.02
CA LEU A 292 -16.82 -18.67 -52.38
C LEU A 292 -18.00 -18.72 -53.36
N PHE A 293 -19.13 -19.29 -52.94
CA PHE A 293 -20.36 -19.33 -53.74
C PHE A 293 -20.98 -17.94 -53.93
N LEU A 294 -20.96 -17.08 -52.92
CA LEU A 294 -21.42 -15.70 -53.00
C LEU A 294 -20.46 -14.82 -53.80
N LYS A 295 -19.14 -15.05 -53.73
CA LYS A 295 -18.13 -14.34 -54.53
C LYS A 295 -18.23 -14.72 -56.00
N ALA A 296 -18.48 -16.00 -56.31
CA ALA A 296 -18.82 -16.46 -57.67
C ALA A 296 -20.17 -15.90 -58.19
N ARG A 297 -21.05 -15.45 -57.29
CA ARG A 297 -22.31 -14.77 -57.63
C ARG A 297 -22.16 -13.24 -57.74
N SER A 298 -21.17 -12.66 -57.07
CA SER A 298 -20.89 -11.21 -57.01
C SER A 298 -19.99 -10.70 -58.14
N GLU A 299 -19.32 -11.56 -58.90
CA GLU A 299 -18.56 -11.17 -60.11
C GLU A 299 -19.44 -10.90 -61.35
N ARG A 300 -20.77 -10.83 -61.17
CA ARG A 300 -21.70 -10.23 -62.12
C ARG A 300 -22.39 -9.02 -61.47
N HIS A 301 -21.68 -7.92 -61.24
CA HIS A 301 -22.20 -6.55 -61.38
C HIS A 301 -21.13 -5.49 -61.00
N HIS A 302 -20.62 -4.83 -62.04
CA HIS A 302 -20.39 -3.38 -62.18
C HIS A 302 -19.48 -2.60 -61.21
N GLU A 303 -18.32 -2.21 -61.76
CA GLU A 303 -17.61 -0.91 -61.74
C GLU A 303 -18.14 0.25 -60.87
N SER A 304 -17.23 0.87 -60.08
CA SER A 304 -16.78 2.29 -60.23
C SER A 304 -16.40 2.97 -58.90
N GLY A 305 -15.18 3.54 -58.82
CA GLY A 305 -14.69 4.73 -58.05
C GLY A 305 -14.89 4.78 -56.52
N ASP A 306 -14.06 5.40 -55.67
CA ASP A 306 -12.93 6.32 -55.82
C ASP A 306 -12.09 6.31 -54.52
N TYR A 307 -10.83 6.74 -54.63
CA TYR A 307 -9.79 6.84 -53.60
C TYR A 307 -9.79 8.24 -52.94
N LEU A 308 -9.38 8.33 -51.66
CA LEU A 308 -9.10 9.61 -50.99
C LEU A 308 -7.73 9.57 -50.27
N TYR A 309 -6.87 10.54 -50.60
CA TYR A 309 -5.48 10.69 -50.16
C TYR A 309 -5.32 11.95 -49.27
N HIS A 310 -4.51 11.87 -48.21
CA HIS A 310 -4.04 13.01 -47.42
C HIS A 310 -2.56 12.84 -47.02
N PRO A 311 -1.66 13.78 -47.40
CA PRO A 311 -0.26 13.74 -46.98
C PRO A 311 0.03 14.54 -45.70
N LEU A 312 0.99 14.02 -44.94
CA LEU A 312 1.60 14.63 -43.77
C LEU A 312 2.80 15.53 -44.16
N ARG A 313 2.77 16.74 -43.57
CA ARG A 313 3.87 17.58 -43.06
C ARG A 313 4.95 18.14 -44.00
N GLU A 314 5.27 19.39 -43.64
CA GLU A 314 6.44 20.23 -43.95
C GLU A 314 6.42 20.95 -45.29
N MET A 315 6.26 22.28 -45.23
CA MET A 315 7.13 23.22 -45.94
C MET A 315 6.87 24.67 -45.47
N ASN A 316 7.93 25.27 -44.90
CA ASN A 316 8.13 26.65 -44.44
C ASN A 316 7.64 26.90 -42.99
N GLY A 317 8.48 26.99 -41.94
CA GLY A 317 9.86 27.45 -41.88
C GLY A 317 9.91 28.98 -41.78
N GLU A 318 9.94 29.50 -40.54
CA GLU A 318 10.10 30.91 -40.11
C GLU A 318 8.91 31.84 -40.48
N VAL A 319 8.35 32.70 -39.62
CA VAL A 319 8.87 33.57 -38.54
C VAL A 319 7.84 33.69 -37.42
#